data_AF-A0A0R1JI99-F1
#
_entry.id   AF-A0A0R1JI99-F1
#
_cell.length_a   1.000
_cell.length_b   1.000
_cell.length_c   1.000
_cell.angle_alpha   90.00
_cell.angle_beta   90.00
_cell.angle_gamma   90.00
#
_symmetry.space_group_name_H-M   'P 1'
#
loop_
_entity.id
_entity.type
_entity.pdbx_description
1 polymer ?
#
loop_
_entity_poly.entity_id
_entity_poly.type
_entity_poly.pdbx_seq_one_letter_code
_entity_poly.pdbx_strand_id
1 'polypeptide(L)'
;MDAITRDAIVACAANGNMEHDFIGQVVKVYENSALVQILEHHADDRMNARELLHQVVISLRQMTVMTPGRPAEEEAAEALESVG
;
A
#
# COMPACT_ATOMS: atom_id res chain seq x y z
N MET A 1 3.71 -16.97 0.25
CA MET A 1 3.32 -15.58 0.60
C MET A 1 3.59 -14.77 -0.64
N ASP A 2 2.55 -14.19 -1.24
CA ASP A 2 2.71 -13.31 -2.39
C ASP A 2 3.54 -12.08 -2.00
N ALA A 3 4.46 -11.68 -2.87
CA ALA A 3 5.28 -10.51 -2.63
C ALA A 3 4.41 -9.25 -2.71
N ILE A 4 4.57 -8.34 -1.75
CA ILE A 4 3.92 -7.02 -1.79
C ILE A 4 4.73 -6.17 -2.78
N THR A 5 4.14 -5.90 -3.95
CA THR A 5 4.76 -5.11 -5.01
C THR A 5 3.96 -3.84 -5.30
N ARG A 6 4.56 -2.91 -6.06
CA ARG A 6 3.88 -1.68 -6.47
C ARG A 6 2.64 -1.98 -7.31
N ASP A 7 1.62 -1.13 -7.17
CA ASP A 7 0.30 -1.24 -7.78
C ASP A 7 -0.58 -2.39 -7.24
N ALA A 8 -0.07 -3.20 -6.29
CA ALA A 8 -0.83 -4.28 -5.66
C ALA A 8 -2.00 -3.74 -4.82
N ILE A 9 -3.12 -4.47 -4.82
CA ILE A 9 -4.27 -4.19 -3.94
C ILE A 9 -4.14 -5.04 -2.69
N VAL A 10 -4.21 -4.40 -1.54
CA VAL A 10 -3.95 -5.01 -0.24
C VAL A 10 -5.05 -4.68 0.76
N ALA A 11 -5.44 -5.68 1.54
CA ALA A 11 -6.21 -5.48 2.76
C ALA A 11 -5.22 -5.15 3.89
N CYS A 12 -5.48 -4.05 4.59
CA CYS A 12 -4.64 -3.52 5.64
C CYS A 12 -5.37 -3.60 6.97
N ALA A 13 -4.74 -4.18 7.99
CA ALA A 13 -5.28 -4.16 9.34
C ALA A 13 -5.24 -2.73 9.92
N ALA A 14 -6.16 -2.42 10.83
CA ALA A 14 -6.12 -1.21 11.63
C ALA A 14 -4.71 -0.96 12.19
N ASN A 15 -4.27 0.29 12.10
CA ASN A 15 -3.00 0.76 12.64
C ASN A 15 -3.24 2.09 13.34
N GLY A 16 -2.35 2.57 14.22
CA GLY A 16 -2.63 3.79 15.00
C GLY A 16 -3.06 5.05 14.19
N ASN A 17 -2.94 5.05 12.86
CA ASN A 17 -3.47 6.09 11.97
C ASN A 17 -4.93 5.82 11.51
N MET A 18 -5.34 4.56 11.33
CA MET A 18 -6.67 4.11 10.89
C MET A 18 -7.25 3.13 11.92
N GLU A 19 -8.39 3.45 12.53
CA GLU A 19 -8.98 2.67 13.63
C GLU A 19 -9.62 1.36 13.17
N HIS A 20 -9.98 1.24 11.89
CA HIS A 20 -10.53 0.04 11.28
C HIS A 20 -9.67 -0.46 10.12
N ASP A 21 -9.92 -1.70 9.72
CA ASP A 21 -9.33 -2.29 8.52
C ASP A 21 -9.75 -1.50 7.27
N PHE A 22 -8.85 -1.43 6.30
CA PHE A 22 -9.04 -0.64 5.09
C PHE A 22 -8.39 -1.34 3.88
N ILE A 23 -8.82 -0.94 2.67
CA ILE A 23 -8.24 -1.43 1.42
C ILE A 23 -7.39 -0.31 0.82
N GLY A 24 -6.18 -0.67 0.38
CA GLY A 24 -5.27 0.27 -0.24
C GLY A 24 -4.55 -0.30 -1.47
N GLN A 25 -4.00 0.61 -2.27
CA GLN A 25 -3.09 0.30 -3.36
C GLN A 25 -1.66 0.65 -2.96
N VAL A 26 -0.72 -0.27 -3.17
CA VAL A 26 0.71 -0.04 -2.89
C VAL A 26 1.28 0.98 -3.87
N VAL A 27 1.77 2.10 -3.33
CA VAL A 27 2.45 3.15 -4.11
C VAL A 27 3.95 2.95 -4.09
N LYS A 28 4.51 2.60 -2.92
CA LYS A 28 5.94 2.39 -2.72
C LYS A 28 6.19 1.34 -1.65
N VAL A 29 7.11 0.42 -1.92
CA VAL A 29 7.55 -0.60 -0.98
C VAL A 29 8.85 -0.16 -0.33
N TYR A 30 8.93 -0.29 1.00
CA TYR A 30 10.14 -0.11 1.81
C TYR A 30 10.56 -1.46 2.41
N GLU A 31 11.62 -1.48 3.22
CA GLU A 31 12.16 -2.71 3.80
C GLU A 31 11.15 -3.50 4.66
N ASN A 32 10.38 -2.80 5.50
CA ASN A 32 9.44 -3.43 6.45
C ASN A 32 8.03 -2.83 6.42
N SER A 33 7.80 -1.89 5.52
CA SER A 33 6.54 -1.17 5.36
C SER A 33 6.29 -0.83 3.90
N ALA A 34 5.07 -0.39 3.60
CA ALA A 34 4.72 0.17 2.31
C ALA A 34 3.91 1.46 2.50
N LEU A 35 4.11 2.42 1.59
CA LEU A 35 3.19 3.53 1.40
C LEU A 35 2.02 3.01 0.57
N VAL A 36 0.81 3.17 1.10
CA VAL A 36 -0.43 2.79 0.42
C VAL A 36 -1.34 3.99 0.23
N GLN A 37 -1.97 4.05 -0.94
CA GLN A 37 -3.09 4.93 -1.23
C GLN A 37 -4.38 4.25 -0.72
N ILE A 38 -5.11 4.91 0.16
CA ILE A 38 -6.37 4.40 0.72
C ILE A 38 -7.45 4.47 -0.37
N LEU A 39 -8.08 3.33 -0.66
CA LEU A 39 -9.16 3.20 -1.65
C LEU A 39 -10.53 3.09 -0.97
N GLU A 40 -10.62 2.24 0.04
CA GLU A 40 -11.84 2.02 0.82
C GLU A 40 -11.50 2.00 2.31
N HIS A 41 -12.34 2.61 3.13
CA HIS A 41 -12.16 2.69 4.58
C HIS A 41 -13.52 2.73 5.29
N HIS A 42 -13.55 2.42 6.59
CA HIS A 42 -14.75 2.55 7.39
C HIS A 42 -15.23 4.02 7.47
N ALA A 43 -16.53 4.23 7.66
CA ALA A 43 -17.10 5.59 7.69
C ALA A 43 -16.54 6.45 8.83
N ASP A 44 -16.22 5.81 9.96
CA ASP A 44 -15.67 6.49 11.15
C ASP A 44 -14.22 6.96 10.92
N ASP A 45 -13.47 6.28 10.05
CA ASP A 45 -12.09 6.68 9.67
C ASP A 45 -12.04 7.79 8.62
N ARG A 46 -13.18 8.37 8.22
CA ARG A 46 -13.23 9.41 7.18
C ARG A 46 -12.37 10.63 7.54
N MET A 47 -12.32 11.02 8.81
CA MET A 47 -11.49 12.15 9.23
C MET A 47 -10.01 11.79 9.17
N ASN A 48 -9.63 10.63 9.70
CA ASN A 48 -8.27 10.09 9.66
C ASN A 48 -7.75 10.00 8.22
N ALA A 49 -8.51 9.37 7.31
CA ALA A 49 -8.15 9.26 5.91
C ALA A 49 -7.92 10.63 5.26
N ARG A 50 -8.75 11.64 5.60
CA ARG A 50 -8.60 13.00 5.07
C ARG A 50 -7.35 13.71 5.60
N GLU A 51 -7.06 13.57 6.90
CA GLU A 51 -5.86 14.17 7.52
C GLU A 51 -4.56 13.57 6.97
N LEU A 52 -4.60 12.28 6.63
CA LEU A 52 -3.52 11.54 5.98
C LEU A 52 -3.42 11.84 4.47
N LEU A 53 -4.27 12.70 3.91
CA LEU A 53 -4.37 12.93 2.46
C LEU A 53 -4.57 11.62 1.67
N HIS A 54 -5.30 10.67 2.27
CA HIS A 54 -5.54 9.33 1.77
C HIS A 54 -4.26 8.50 1.55
N GLN A 55 -3.15 8.82 2.21
CA GLN A 55 -1.89 8.10 2.11
C GLN A 55 -1.38 7.67 3.48
N VAL A 56 -1.09 6.38 3.64
CA VAL A 56 -0.64 5.84 4.93
C VAL A 56 0.53 4.89 4.74
N VAL A 57 1.50 4.95 5.66
CA VAL A 57 2.57 3.96 5.75
C VAL A 57 2.16 2.87 6.72
N ILE A 58 2.17 1.63 6.28
CA ILE A 58 1.77 0.46 7.08
C ILE A 58 2.83 -0.64 7.01
N SER A 59 2.98 -1.42 8.09
CA SER A 59 3.90 -2.56 8.10
C SER A 59 3.46 -3.66 7.16
N LEU A 60 4.41 -4.27 6.44
CA LEU A 60 4.16 -5.41 5.55
C LEU A 60 3.50 -6.60 6.29
N ARG A 61 3.71 -6.71 7.61
CA ARG A 61 3.13 -7.77 8.45
C ARG A 61 1.64 -7.59 8.72
N GLN A 62 1.11 -6.41 8.46
CA GLN A 62 -0.30 -6.04 8.64
C GLN A 62 -1.07 -5.97 7.31
N MET A 63 -0.46 -6.47 6.23
CA MET A 63 -1.00 -6.42 4.88
C MET A 63 -1.28 -7.83 4.37
N THR A 64 -2.38 -7.98 3.64
CA THR A 64 -2.70 -9.19 2.90
C THR A 64 -2.93 -8.83 1.43
N VAL A 65 -2.18 -9.45 0.51
CA VAL A 65 -2.33 -9.21 -0.93
C VAL A 65 -3.66 -9.79 -1.41
N MET A 66 -4.51 -8.93 -1.97
CA MET A 66 -5.77 -9.31 -2.62
C MET A 66 -5.59 -9.45 -4.14
N THR A 67 -4.81 -8.55 -4.72
CA THR A 67 -4.46 -8.57 -6.15
C THR A 67 -2.99 -8.23 -6.28
N PRO A 68 -2.17 -9.11 -6.91
CA PRO A 68 -0.75 -8.84 -7.08
C PRO A 68 -0.55 -7.60 -7.95
N GLY A 69 0.47 -6.81 -7.61
CA GLY A 69 0.87 -5.65 -8.38
C GLY A 69 1.78 -6.02 -9.53
N ARG A 70 2.49 -5.02 -10.08
CA ARG A 70 3.52 -5.28 -11.08
C ARG A 70 4.65 -6.11 -10.48
N PRO A 71 5.19 -7.11 -11.20
CA PRO A 71 6.35 -7.87 -10.73
C PRO A 71 7.57 -6.96 -10.62
N ALA A 72 8.39 -7.18 -9.59
CA ALA A 72 9.57 -6.36 -9.30
C ALA A 72 10.59 -6.32 -10.45
N GLU A 73 10.62 -7.36 -11.29
CA GLU A 73 11.49 -7.48 -12.46
C GLU A 73 11.18 -6.43 -13.52
N GLU A 74 9.90 -6.08 -13.70
CA GLU A 74 9.42 -5.08 -14.65
C GLU A 74 9.75 -3.66 -14.16
N GLU A 75 9.66 -3.43 -12.85
CA GLU A 75 10.00 -2.15 -12.22
C GLU A 75 11.51 -1.87 -12.26
N ALA A 76 12.33 -2.91 -12.08
CA ALA A 76 13.79 -2.82 -12.20
C ALA A 76 14.25 -2.53 -13.64
N ALA A 77 13.58 -3.12 -14.63
CA ALA A 77 13.85 -2.85 -16.05
C ALA A 77 13.49 -1.39 -16.42
N GLU A 78 12.31 -0.92 -16.05
CA GLU A 78 11.84 0.45 -16.32
C GLU A 78 12.73 1.51 -15.65
N ALA A 79 13.19 1.24 -14.42
CA ALA A 79 14.11 2.12 -13.72
C ALA A 79 15.45 2.26 -14.45
N LEU A 80 16.00 1.19 -15.02
CA LEU A 80 17.24 1.22 -15.80
C LEU A 80 17.05 1.93 -17.15
N GLU A 81 15.90 1.76 -17.81
CA GLU A 81 15.58 2.42 -19.09
C GLU A 81 15.38 3.95 -18.94
N SER A 82 14.95 4.42 -17.77
CA SER A 82 14.77 5.87 -17.50
C SER A 82 16.08 6.67 -17.33
N VAL A 83 17.23 6.00 -17.25
CA VAL A 83 18.56 6.62 -17.04
C VAL A 83 19.43 6.59 -18.30
N GLY A 84 18.91 6.07 -19.42
CA GLY A 84 19.59 6.02 -20.73
C GLY A 84 19.16 7.13 -21.68
#